data_AF-A0A1X2GDP9-F1
#
_entry.id   AF-A0A1X2GDP9-F1
#
_cell.length_a   1.000
_cell.length_b   1.000
_cell.length_c   1.000
_cell.angle_alpha   90.00
_cell.angle_beta   90.00
_cell.angle_gamma   90.00
#
_symmetry.space_group_name_H-M   'P 1'
#
loop_
_entity.id
_entity.type
_entity.pdbx_description
1 polymer ?
#
loop_
_entity_poly.entity_id
_entity_poly.type
_entity_poly.pdbx_seq_one_letter_code
_entity_poly.pdbx_strand_id
1 'polypeptide(L)'
;MKFGGAERVQQLQEHMKAVGRDNGIAFSYDGVISNTFESHRLIQWAQQTNHQSTVVEEIYALYFEQDKDISDIDNLVVAAERAGLDSTETRAFLKSDSLVEDVKQLLLASKAHGVNGVPDFIVGDKYQVSGAQEPETFVAVFEQVLKKMQQ
;
A
#
# COMPACT_ATOMS: atom_id res chain seq x y z
N MET A 1 -15.08 8.12 -18.29
CA MET A 1 -14.52 8.08 -16.91
C MET A 1 -14.44 6.63 -16.46
N LYS A 2 -13.29 6.18 -15.92
CA LYS A 2 -12.95 4.77 -15.59
C LYS A 2 -13.97 4.05 -14.69
N PHE A 3 -14.84 4.79 -13.99
CA PHE A 3 -15.78 4.28 -12.99
C PHE A 3 -17.27 4.47 -13.34
N GLY A 4 -17.61 4.82 -14.59
CA GLY A 4 -19.00 4.77 -15.06
C GLY A 4 -19.96 5.86 -14.58
N GLY A 5 -19.45 7.03 -14.14
CA GLY A 5 -20.26 8.20 -13.76
C GLY A 5 -20.27 8.51 -12.27
N ALA A 6 -20.72 9.72 -11.89
CA ALA A 6 -20.66 10.20 -10.50
C ALA A 6 -21.49 9.32 -9.53
N GLU A 7 -22.68 8.91 -9.95
CA GLU A 7 -23.56 8.05 -9.14
C GLU A 7 -22.92 6.69 -8.85
N ARG A 8 -22.28 6.07 -9.85
CA ARG A 8 -21.59 4.79 -9.68
C ARG A 8 -20.37 4.92 -8.77
N VAL A 9 -19.65 6.03 -8.83
CA VAL A 9 -18.54 6.33 -7.91
C VAL A 9 -19.06 6.43 -6.48
N GLN A 10 -20.18 7.14 -6.27
CA GLN A 10 -20.78 7.26 -4.94
C GLN A 10 -21.19 5.90 -4.37
N GLN A 11 -21.86 5.05 -5.17
CA GLN A 11 -22.24 3.70 -4.75
C GLN A 11 -21.02 2.84 -4.38
N LEU A 12 -19.94 2.92 -5.17
CA LEU A 12 -18.68 2.24 -4.87
C LEU A 12 -18.07 2.73 -3.55
N GLN A 13 -18.06 4.04 -3.30
CA GLN A 13 -17.55 4.62 -2.06
C GLN A 13 -18.39 4.20 -0.85
N GLU A 14 -19.71 4.25 -0.95
CA GLU A 14 -20.62 3.81 0.12
C GLU A 14 -20.42 2.33 0.47
N HIS A 15 -20.29 1.48 -0.56
CA HIS A 15 -19.96 0.07 -0.38
C HIS A 15 -18.61 -0.12 0.34
N MET A 16 -17.56 0.56 -0.12
CA MET A 16 -16.24 0.47 0.51
C MET A 16 -16.24 0.99 1.94
N LYS A 17 -16.99 2.06 2.26
CA LYS A 17 -17.19 2.53 3.64
C LYS A 17 -17.89 1.50 4.52
N ALA A 18 -18.79 0.69 3.98
CA ALA A 18 -19.39 -0.41 4.72
C ALA A 18 -18.37 -1.51 5.01
N VAL A 19 -17.65 -1.98 3.98
CA VAL A 19 -16.59 -2.99 4.12
C VAL A 19 -15.50 -2.54 5.10
N GLY A 20 -15.07 -1.28 5.03
CA GLY A 20 -14.08 -0.72 5.95
C GLY A 20 -14.54 -0.80 7.40
N ARG A 21 -15.77 -0.37 7.70
CA ARG A 21 -16.32 -0.41 9.07
C ARG A 21 -16.34 -1.82 9.65
N ASP A 22 -16.67 -2.82 8.85
CA ASP A 22 -16.66 -4.22 9.28
C ASP A 22 -15.24 -4.73 9.60
N ASN A 23 -14.22 -4.07 9.06
CA ASN A 23 -12.79 -4.36 9.28
C ASN A 23 -12.09 -3.32 10.18
N GLY A 24 -12.84 -2.42 10.82
CA GLY A 24 -12.28 -1.39 11.71
C GLY A 24 -11.59 -0.20 11.02
N ILE A 25 -11.83 0.01 9.71
CA ILE A 25 -11.25 1.10 8.91
C ILE A 25 -12.33 2.14 8.60
N ALA A 26 -12.11 3.39 9.01
CA ALA A 26 -13.06 4.48 8.81
C ALA A 26 -12.79 5.21 7.47
N PHE A 27 -13.01 4.52 6.34
CA PHE A 27 -12.74 5.11 5.01
C PHE A 27 -13.42 6.48 4.80
N SER A 28 -12.60 7.46 4.43
CA SER A 28 -12.97 8.77 3.91
C SER A 28 -12.54 8.90 2.46
N TYR A 29 -13.24 9.78 1.73
CA TYR A 29 -13.00 10.05 0.31
C TYR A 29 -13.01 11.56 0.03
N ASP A 30 -12.84 12.37 1.08
CA ASP A 30 -12.88 13.83 0.99
C ASP A 30 -11.48 14.43 0.76
N GLY A 31 -10.44 13.60 0.88
CA GLY A 31 -9.05 13.93 0.61
C GLY A 31 -8.70 14.08 -0.87
N VAL A 32 -7.41 14.34 -1.12
CA VAL A 32 -6.88 14.59 -2.46
C VAL A 32 -6.25 13.32 -3.04
N ILE A 33 -6.58 13.02 -4.30
CA ILE A 33 -5.85 12.00 -5.06
C ILE A 33 -4.51 12.61 -5.49
N SER A 34 -3.41 12.09 -4.96
CA SER A 34 -2.06 12.58 -5.22
C SER A 34 -1.11 11.49 -5.72
N ASN A 35 0.10 11.90 -6.09
CA ASN A 35 1.15 10.98 -6.53
C ASN A 35 1.76 10.27 -5.31
N THR A 36 1.84 8.95 -5.33
CA THR A 36 2.32 8.14 -4.20
C THR A 36 3.79 7.74 -4.29
N PHE A 37 4.56 8.27 -5.24
CA PHE A 37 5.94 7.85 -5.48
C PHE A 37 6.84 8.09 -4.26
N GLU A 38 6.72 9.25 -3.61
CA GLU A 38 7.47 9.54 -2.37
C GLU A 38 7.01 8.68 -1.19
N SER A 39 5.72 8.35 -1.12
CA SER A 39 5.20 7.41 -0.12
C SER A 39 5.83 6.02 -0.31
N HIS A 40 5.95 5.54 -1.56
CA HIS A 40 6.62 4.28 -1.88
C HIS A 40 8.13 4.32 -1.61
N ARG A 41 8.80 5.46 -1.86
CA ARG A 41 10.21 5.65 -1.49
C ARG A 41 10.40 5.56 0.02
N LEU A 42 9.53 6.19 0.80
CA LEU A 42 9.57 6.09 2.26
C LEU A 42 9.37 4.65 2.75
N ILE A 43 8.39 3.94 2.19
CA ILE A 43 8.14 2.52 2.50
C ILE A 43 9.36 1.65 2.18
N GLN A 44 10.03 1.90 1.04
CA GLN A 44 11.24 1.16 0.66
C GLN A 44 12.42 1.46 1.60
N TRP A 45 12.57 2.70 2.05
CA TRP A 45 13.59 3.08 3.02
C TRP A 45 13.34 2.47 4.40
N ALA A 46 12.10 2.50 4.89
CA ALA A 46 11.68 1.92 6.17
C ALA A 46 11.88 0.39 6.25
N GLN A 47 11.96 -0.29 5.10
CA GLN A 47 12.31 -1.71 5.04
C GLN A 47 13.70 -2.00 5.63
N GLN A 48 14.64 -1.06 5.52
CA GLN A 48 16.02 -1.23 6.00
C GLN A 48 16.10 -1.30 7.54
N THR A 49 15.08 -0.80 8.23
CA THR A 49 15.01 -0.72 9.70
C THR A 49 13.85 -1.53 10.28
N ASN A 50 13.22 -2.41 9.50
CA ASN A 50 12.05 -3.22 9.90
C ASN A 50 10.79 -2.42 10.30
N HIS A 51 10.67 -1.15 9.87
CA HIS A 51 9.48 -0.32 10.14
C HIS A 51 8.51 -0.28 8.95
N GLN A 52 8.76 -1.05 7.88
CA GLN A 52 7.99 -1.01 6.63
C GLN A 52 6.47 -1.13 6.84
N SER A 53 6.03 -2.16 7.57
CA SER A 53 4.59 -2.41 7.79
C SER A 53 3.92 -1.26 8.55
N THR A 54 4.55 -0.77 9.61
CA THR A 54 4.01 0.33 10.41
C THR A 54 3.97 1.64 9.61
N VAL A 55 4.98 1.92 8.78
CA VAL A 55 4.94 3.08 7.87
C VAL A 55 3.80 2.96 6.85
N VAL A 56 3.55 1.77 6.29
CA VAL A 56 2.42 1.54 5.39
C VAL A 56 1.09 1.79 6.11
N GLU A 57 0.92 1.29 7.33
CA GLU A 57 -0.29 1.50 8.15
C GLU A 57 -0.52 2.99 8.43
N GLU A 58 0.52 3.74 8.81
CA GLU A 58 0.40 5.17 9.07
C GLU A 58 0.08 5.97 7.80
N ILE A 59 0.68 5.64 6.65
CA ILE A 59 0.35 6.26 5.36
C ILE A 59 -1.10 5.96 4.98
N TYR A 60 -1.57 4.73 5.20
CA TYR A 60 -2.97 4.37 5.00
C TYR A 60 -3.90 5.15 5.92
N ALA A 61 -3.62 5.25 7.21
CA ALA A 61 -4.44 6.04 8.13
C ALA A 61 -4.51 7.52 7.73
N LEU A 62 -3.38 8.11 7.31
CA LEU A 62 -3.32 9.49 6.82
C LEU A 62 -4.20 9.69 5.58
N TYR A 63 -4.11 8.78 4.60
CA TYR A 63 -4.83 8.91 3.34
C TYR A 63 -6.31 8.52 3.45
N PHE A 64 -6.57 7.31 3.95
CA PHE A 64 -7.88 6.68 3.92
C PHE A 64 -8.79 7.12 5.06
N GLU A 65 -8.28 7.66 6.16
CA GLU A 65 -9.11 8.00 7.33
C GLU A 65 -9.01 9.47 7.74
N GLN A 66 -7.91 10.14 7.40
CA GLN A 66 -7.62 11.52 7.84
C GLN A 66 -7.60 12.54 6.68
N ASP A 67 -7.87 12.09 5.45
CA ASP A 67 -7.94 12.91 4.23
C ASP A 67 -6.67 13.75 3.98
N LYS A 68 -5.50 13.25 4.41
CA LYS A 68 -4.21 13.92 4.24
C LYS A 68 -3.57 13.58 2.89
N ASP A 69 -2.87 14.56 2.33
CA ASP A 69 -2.10 14.38 1.11
C ASP A 69 -0.80 13.62 1.41
N ILE A 70 -0.72 12.39 0.92
CA ILE A 70 0.45 11.50 1.07
C ILE A 70 1.57 11.76 0.06
N SER A 71 1.47 12.81 -0.75
CA SER A 71 2.58 13.36 -1.54
C SER A 71 3.32 14.48 -0.81
N ASP A 72 2.75 15.01 0.27
CA ASP A 72 3.35 16.06 1.09
C ASP A 72 4.42 15.50 2.05
N ILE A 73 5.59 16.15 2.06
CA ILE A 73 6.74 15.71 2.87
C ILE A 73 6.42 15.79 4.37
N ASP A 74 5.67 16.80 4.82
CA ASP A 74 5.39 16.96 6.25
C ASP A 74 4.47 15.84 6.74
N ASN A 75 3.44 15.47 5.97
CA ASN A 75 2.60 14.32 6.28
C ASN A 75 3.38 12.99 6.27
N LEU A 76 4.30 12.79 5.31
CA LEU A 76 5.14 11.60 5.26
C LEU A 76 6.13 11.51 6.43
N VAL A 77 6.67 12.64 6.89
CA VAL A 77 7.50 12.70 8.10
C VAL A 77 6.68 12.33 9.34
N VAL A 78 5.43 12.80 9.45
CA VAL A 78 4.54 12.42 10.55
C VAL A 78 4.25 10.92 10.54
N ALA A 79 4.00 10.31 9.38
CA ALA A 79 3.80 8.87 9.27
C ALA A 79 5.04 8.09 9.72
N ALA A 80 6.23 8.51 9.29
CA ALA A 80 7.48 7.89 9.69
C ALA A 80 7.75 8.00 11.19
N GLU A 81 7.51 9.17 11.79
CA GLU A 81 7.69 9.40 13.22
C GLU A 81 6.75 8.52 14.07
N ARG A 82 5.47 8.44 13.69
CA ARG A 82 4.51 7.54 14.35
C ARG A 82 4.91 6.07 14.21
N ALA A 83 5.55 5.72 13.11
CA ALA A 83 6.13 4.41 12.89
C ALA A 83 7.48 4.17 13.61
N GLY A 84 8.00 5.15 14.36
CA GLY A 84 9.22 5.01 15.16
C GLY A 84 10.52 5.41 14.46
N LEU A 85 10.46 6.05 13.29
CA LEU A 85 11.61 6.57 12.57
C LEU A 85 11.96 8.00 13.02
N ASP A 86 13.24 8.38 12.90
CA ASP A 86 13.67 9.74 13.21
C ASP A 86 13.12 10.74 12.16
N SER A 87 12.48 11.81 12.63
CA SER A 87 11.83 12.80 11.76
C SER A 87 12.84 13.63 10.95
N THR A 88 14.03 13.87 11.49
CA THR A 88 15.09 14.64 10.82
C THR A 88 15.73 13.81 9.70
N GLU A 89 16.07 12.56 9.98
CA GLU A 89 16.61 11.62 8.99
C GLU A 89 15.59 11.35 7.88
N THR A 90 14.32 11.10 8.25
CA THR A 90 13.23 10.91 7.29
C THR A 90 13.11 12.10 6.35
N ARG A 91 13.10 13.32 6.90
CA ARG A 91 13.00 14.54 6.10
C ARG A 91 14.20 14.72 5.18
N ALA A 92 15.41 14.40 5.66
CA ALA A 92 16.61 14.45 4.84
C ALA A 92 16.54 13.46 3.68
N PHE A 93 16.06 12.24 3.93
CA PHE A 93 15.82 11.22 2.91
C PHE A 93 14.79 11.66 1.86
N LEU A 94 13.63 12.16 2.29
CA LEU A 94 12.57 12.63 1.37
C LEU A 94 13.00 13.83 0.52
N LYS A 95 14.02 14.59 0.95
CA LYS A 95 14.61 15.70 0.19
C LYS A 95 15.79 15.28 -0.70
N SER A 96 16.25 14.03 -0.62
CA SER A 96 17.30 13.49 -1.47
C SER A 96 16.72 12.69 -2.64
N ASP A 97 17.58 12.21 -3.54
CA ASP A 97 17.22 11.27 -4.62
C ASP A 97 17.47 9.80 -4.23
N SER A 98 17.76 9.51 -2.96
CA SER A 98 18.02 8.15 -2.50
C SER A 98 16.82 7.23 -2.78
N LEU A 99 17.08 6.05 -3.33
CA LEU A 99 16.06 5.04 -3.68
C LEU A 99 15.08 5.44 -4.81
N VAL A 100 15.29 6.57 -5.50
CA VAL A 100 14.47 6.93 -6.67
C VAL A 100 14.55 5.86 -7.76
N GLU A 101 15.77 5.41 -8.08
CA GLU A 101 15.95 4.40 -9.13
C GLU A 101 15.48 3.02 -8.67
N ASP A 102 15.75 2.66 -7.41
CA ASP A 102 15.29 1.39 -6.82
C ASP A 102 13.76 1.25 -6.91
N VAL A 103 13.00 2.28 -6.55
CA VAL A 103 11.52 2.23 -6.63
C VAL A 103 11.03 2.15 -8.08
N LYS A 104 11.71 2.82 -9.03
CA LYS A 104 11.38 2.68 -10.45
C LYS A 104 11.62 1.25 -10.95
N GLN A 105 12.74 0.64 -10.57
CA GLN A 105 13.06 -0.73 -10.94
C GLN A 105 12.09 -1.73 -10.33
N LEU A 106 11.67 -1.53 -9.06
CA LEU A 106 10.63 -2.35 -8.43
C LEU A 106 9.31 -2.29 -9.21
N LEU A 107 8.86 -1.09 -9.60
CA LEU A 107 7.64 -0.92 -10.40
C LEU A 107 7.75 -1.61 -11.77
N LEU A 108 8.91 -1.49 -12.43
CA LEU A 108 9.18 -2.16 -13.71
C LEU A 108 9.16 -3.69 -13.56
N ALA A 109 9.78 -4.21 -12.51
CA ALA A 109 9.80 -5.64 -12.20
C ALA A 109 8.38 -6.17 -11.96
N SER A 110 7.57 -5.50 -11.14
CA SER A 110 6.17 -5.90 -10.90
C SER A 110 5.36 -5.96 -12.20
N LYS A 111 5.53 -4.97 -13.09
CA LYS A 111 4.88 -4.99 -14.42
C LYS A 111 5.37 -6.15 -15.30
N ALA A 112 6.67 -6.43 -15.29
CA ALA A 112 7.24 -7.56 -16.04
C ALA A 112 6.72 -8.92 -15.53
N HIS A 113 6.36 -9.00 -14.25
CA HIS A 113 5.67 -10.15 -13.64
C HIS A 113 4.16 -10.20 -13.92
N GLY A 114 3.63 -9.32 -14.77
CA GLY A 114 2.22 -9.33 -15.18
C GLY A 114 1.26 -8.70 -14.17
N VAL A 115 1.77 -7.98 -13.16
CA VAL A 115 0.93 -7.25 -12.20
C VAL A 115 0.30 -6.04 -12.90
N ASN A 116 -1.02 -6.07 -13.05
CA ASN A 116 -1.81 -5.01 -13.71
C ASN A 116 -2.76 -4.27 -12.75
N GLY A 117 -2.79 -4.68 -11.48
CA GLY A 117 -3.62 -4.09 -10.43
C GLY A 117 -3.11 -4.53 -9.06
N VAL A 118 -3.50 -3.80 -8.01
CA VAL A 118 -3.15 -4.09 -6.61
C VAL A 118 -4.42 -4.19 -5.75
N PRO A 119 -4.39 -4.95 -4.63
CA PRO A 119 -3.26 -5.75 -4.15
C PRO A 119 -3.02 -7.00 -5.01
N ASP A 120 -1.78 -7.47 -5.07
CA ASP A 120 -1.35 -8.66 -5.81
C ASP A 120 -0.27 -9.38 -5.02
N PHE A 121 -0.38 -10.70 -4.90
CA PHE A 121 0.49 -11.52 -4.06
C PHE A 121 1.04 -12.68 -4.86
N ILE A 122 2.35 -12.93 -4.74
CA ILE A 122 3.01 -14.13 -5.26
C ILE A 122 3.46 -14.97 -4.08
N VAL A 123 2.93 -16.19 -3.96
CA VAL A 123 3.21 -17.11 -2.87
C VAL A 123 4.02 -18.30 -3.39
N GLY A 124 5.16 -18.58 -2.75
CA GLY A 124 6.07 -19.67 -3.14
C GLY A 124 6.55 -19.58 -4.58
N ASP A 125 6.81 -18.35 -5.06
CA ASP A 125 7.30 -18.02 -6.40
C ASP A 125 6.45 -18.55 -7.58
N LYS A 126 5.21 -18.98 -7.31
CA LYS A 126 4.41 -19.71 -8.30
C LYS A 126 2.93 -19.38 -8.29
N TYR A 127 2.35 -19.14 -7.11
CA TYR A 127 0.90 -18.92 -7.00
C TYR A 127 0.62 -17.43 -6.90
N GLN A 128 0.02 -16.88 -7.96
CA GLN A 128 -0.42 -15.51 -7.98
C GLN A 128 -1.86 -15.41 -7.47
N VAL A 129 -2.10 -14.53 -6.50
CA VAL A 129 -3.41 -14.19 -5.96
C VAL A 129 -3.63 -12.70 -6.20
N SER A 130 -4.61 -12.37 -7.05
CA SER A 130 -4.87 -10.99 -7.45
C SER A 130 -6.14 -10.45 -6.77
N GLY A 131 -6.07 -9.21 -6.29
CA GLY A 131 -7.14 -8.54 -5.56
C GLY A 131 -7.20 -8.90 -4.07
N ALA A 132 -8.05 -8.17 -3.35
CA ALA A 132 -8.35 -8.43 -1.95
C ALA A 132 -9.29 -9.65 -1.85
N GLN A 133 -8.71 -10.84 -1.89
CA GLN A 133 -9.44 -12.10 -1.76
C GLN A 133 -9.78 -12.41 -0.29
N GLU A 134 -10.79 -13.25 -0.09
CA GLU A 134 -11.18 -13.73 1.25
C GLU A 134 -10.04 -14.52 1.93
N PRO A 135 -9.93 -14.49 3.27
CA PRO A 135 -8.88 -15.20 4.01
C PRO A 135 -8.77 -16.69 3.66
N GLU A 136 -9.89 -17.37 3.40
CA GLU A 136 -9.93 -18.79 3.04
C GLU A 136 -9.19 -19.08 1.74
N THR A 137 -9.19 -18.13 0.79
CA THR A 137 -8.42 -18.24 -0.46
C THR A 137 -6.93 -18.30 -0.17
N PHE A 138 -6.45 -17.42 0.72
CA PHE A 138 -5.05 -17.40 1.13
C PHE A 138 -4.66 -18.67 1.88
N VAL A 139 -5.50 -19.14 2.83
CA VAL A 139 -5.27 -20.40 3.55
C VAL A 139 -5.11 -21.57 2.58
N ALA A 140 -6.01 -21.70 1.61
CA ALA A 140 -5.94 -22.76 0.61
C ALA A 140 -4.65 -22.70 -0.24
N VAL A 141 -4.21 -21.50 -0.62
CA VAL A 141 -2.95 -21.30 -1.35
C VAL A 141 -1.75 -21.68 -0.48
N PHE A 142 -1.70 -21.25 0.78
CA PHE A 142 -0.62 -21.61 1.71
C PHE A 142 -0.53 -23.13 1.92
N GLU A 143 -1.67 -23.81 2.11
CA GLU A 143 -1.70 -25.27 2.22
C GLU A 143 -1.15 -25.97 0.97
N GLN A 144 -1.47 -25.47 -0.24
CA GLN A 144 -0.95 -26.03 -1.49
C GLN A 144 0.56 -25.82 -1.64
N VAL A 145 1.08 -24.67 -1.21
CA VAL A 145 2.52 -24.38 -1.24
C VAL A 145 3.25 -25.32 -0.27
N LEU A 146 2.78 -25.43 0.97
CA LEU A 146 3.38 -26.30 1.98
C LEU A 146 3.43 -27.77 1.54
N LYS A 147 2.33 -28.29 0.97
CA LYS A 147 2.29 -29.67 0.44
C LYS A 147 3.35 -29.94 -0.64
N LYS A 148 3.69 -28.94 -1.46
CA LYS A 148 4.70 -29.07 -2.52
C LYS A 148 6.13 -28.87 -2.03
N MET A 149 6.34 -28.15 -0.93
CA MET A 149 7.67 -28.00 -0.33
C MET A 149 8.14 -29.25 0.43
N GLN A 150 7.20 -30.13 0.80
CA GLN A 150 7.47 -31.38 1.52
C GLN A 150 7.70 -32.58 0.59
N GLN A 151 7.64 -32.38 -0.73
CA GLN A 151 7.87 -33.39 -1.78
C GLN A 151 9.23 -33.17 -2.43
#